data_AF-A0A842VYZ1-F1
#
_entry.id   AF-A0A842VYZ1-F1
#
_cell.length_a   1.000
_cell.length_b   1.000
_cell.length_c   1.000
_cell.angle_alpha   90.00
_cell.angle_beta   90.00
_cell.angle_gamma   90.00
#
_symmetry.space_group_name_H-M   'P 1'
#
loop_
_entity.id
_entity.type
_entity.pdbx_description
1 polymer ?
#
loop_
_entity_poly.entity_id
_entity_poly.type
_entity_poly.pdbx_seq_one_letter_code
_entity_poly.pdbx_strand_id
1 'polypeptide(L)'
;MKRYPSIDFLRGLAIFLMVYLHTFMRWFDRDTFIDIAFNEGVPLFFIILLVLSLFFGSWAGFFLMVSAMGNMISMYKGLEKGNTVKQLVLKQIIGGILLLVFAYLTEGIIGYHGALGDFVESGSWSWDIFWTRGYHMETIHAVAWCVILNGIVQGLLSINGGWKKIKRNIKIYAILAILVIVATQFVWWGFDALVDGNFSVGNDPLTGTRWQRGDWRILPWYENILRIFWQPWAGEVEPLFPFLSVSFIGSILGLYLMKRKDEPENTDTSWLKKVILIGALMLIIGAILVLVFALTSGADPIDFILDLLTNAFNITRLEDLYPLASGFNPVWLPYFIFITGSQLGAIALIIRLVEFRGKGKKFAEKTIFFRRFGFVAFSIYNYQFIDVLPAFLLGLLPMFPTYSGLYTFNVWQIWFLLIGIFLLWYIVLKLWEKANYAFGLEWCIAKLSEIFIPVKRAEKGERLLWWKTKRLDPQASLYDAEWIDIIEEDKIDHNNLKESKLSQKLALCGIIFFPCFFLAINIAKGAEKSEGKNKYNSRGKIIGIIGAIIFIALIVALAIIPSSILF
;
A
#
# COMPACT_ATOMS: atom_id res chain seq x y z
N MET A 1 8.40 -22.19 8.15
CA MET A 1 6.98 -21.78 7.96
C MET A 1 6.79 -21.56 6.47
N LYS A 2 5.78 -22.18 5.86
CA LYS A 2 5.49 -21.98 4.43
C LYS A 2 4.92 -20.58 4.14
N ARG A 3 5.51 -19.83 3.21
CA ARG A 3 5.19 -18.42 2.88
C ARG A 3 4.93 -18.24 1.38
N TYR A 4 4.14 -17.21 1.04
CA TYR A 4 3.93 -16.81 -0.34
C TYR A 4 4.92 -15.69 -0.70
N PRO A 5 5.82 -15.92 -1.67
CA PRO A 5 6.87 -14.95 -1.98
C PRO A 5 6.33 -13.67 -2.63
N SER A 6 5.24 -13.74 -3.41
CA SER A 6 4.61 -12.53 -3.94
C SER A 6 4.08 -11.64 -2.82
N ILE A 7 3.44 -12.19 -1.79
CA ILE A 7 2.85 -11.42 -0.70
C ILE A 7 3.94 -10.69 0.10
N ASP A 8 5.04 -11.40 0.40
CA ASP A 8 6.19 -10.79 1.08
C ASP A 8 6.81 -9.67 0.23
N PHE A 9 6.95 -9.90 -1.08
CA PHE A 9 7.46 -8.88 -2.00
C PHE A 9 6.52 -7.69 -2.11
N LEU A 10 5.22 -7.91 -2.32
CA LEU A 10 4.20 -6.86 -2.47
C LEU A 10 4.14 -5.98 -1.21
N ARG A 11 4.24 -6.57 -0.01
CA ARG A 11 4.31 -5.82 1.24
C ARG A 11 5.55 -4.93 1.28
N GLY A 12 6.69 -5.48 0.88
CA GLY A 12 7.94 -4.73 0.82
C GLY A 12 7.94 -3.61 -0.23
N LEU A 13 7.35 -3.89 -1.39
CA LEU A 13 7.16 -2.92 -2.46
C LEU A 13 6.26 -1.78 -2.00
N ALA A 14 5.18 -2.07 -1.27
CA ALA A 14 4.29 -1.05 -0.73
C ALA A 14 5.03 -0.07 0.19
N ILE A 15 5.85 -0.58 1.11
CA ILE A 15 6.64 0.26 2.02
C ILE A 15 7.74 1.01 1.29
N PHE A 16 8.38 0.38 0.31
CA PHE A 16 9.36 1.06 -0.54
C PHE A 16 8.73 2.23 -1.29
N LEU A 17 7.57 2.04 -1.91
CA LEU A 17 6.84 3.10 -2.62
C LEU A 17 6.34 4.20 -1.69
N MET A 18 5.93 3.84 -0.47
CA MET A 18 5.52 4.81 0.54
C MET A 18 6.70 5.66 1.03
N VAL A 19 7.88 5.07 1.28
CA VAL A 19 9.12 5.84 1.57
C VAL A 19 9.47 6.76 0.41
N TYR A 20 9.44 6.24 -0.83
CA TYR A 20 9.66 7.04 -2.03
C TYR A 20 8.72 8.26 -2.06
N LEU A 21 7.41 8.05 -1.85
CA LEU A 21 6.43 9.11 -1.90
C LEU A 21 6.63 10.12 -0.78
N HIS A 22 6.75 9.68 0.47
CA HIS A 22 6.85 10.57 1.62
C HIS A 22 8.09 11.45 1.51
N THR A 23 9.21 10.87 1.07
CA THR A 23 10.41 11.64 0.74
C THR A 23 10.12 12.65 -0.38
N PHE A 24 9.50 12.22 -1.47
CA PHE A 24 9.18 13.11 -2.57
C PHE A 24 8.30 14.28 -2.09
N MET A 25 7.18 14.01 -1.41
CA MET A 25 6.28 15.03 -0.87
C MET A 25 6.92 15.95 0.17
N ARG A 26 7.88 15.46 0.94
CA ARG A 26 8.54 16.22 2.01
C ARG A 26 9.61 17.18 1.49
N TRP A 27 10.39 16.73 0.51
CA TRP A 27 11.61 17.40 0.09
C TRP A 27 11.53 18.08 -1.27
N PHE A 28 10.60 17.66 -2.13
CA PHE A 28 10.43 18.24 -3.46
C PHE A 28 9.68 19.58 -3.39
N ASP A 29 10.29 20.62 -3.95
CA ASP A 29 9.65 21.93 -4.11
C ASP A 29 8.64 21.89 -5.27
N ARG A 30 7.44 21.41 -4.95
CA ARG A 30 6.36 21.20 -5.93
C ARG A 30 5.89 22.52 -6.53
N ASP A 31 5.72 23.56 -5.73
CA ASP A 31 5.07 24.79 -6.18
C ASP A 31 5.99 25.55 -7.13
N THR A 32 7.29 25.62 -6.82
CA THR A 32 8.30 26.12 -7.76
C THR A 32 8.38 25.25 -9.00
N PHE A 33 8.28 23.92 -8.89
CA PHE A 33 8.29 23.06 -10.07
C PHE A 33 7.09 23.31 -10.99
N ILE A 34 5.89 23.43 -10.44
CA ILE A 34 4.67 23.70 -11.21
C ILE A 34 4.82 25.05 -11.94
N ASP A 35 5.27 26.09 -11.23
CA ASP A 35 5.49 27.40 -11.81
C ASP A 35 6.48 27.36 -12.99
N ILE A 36 7.66 26.75 -12.80
CA ILE A 36 8.67 26.59 -13.87
C ILE A 36 8.10 25.72 -15.01
N ALA A 37 7.36 24.65 -14.70
CA ALA A 37 6.81 23.75 -15.71
C ALA A 37 5.81 24.44 -16.64
N PHE A 38 5.02 25.38 -16.13
CA PHE A 38 4.04 26.12 -16.94
C PHE A 38 4.62 27.41 -17.55
N ASN A 39 5.54 28.09 -16.88
CA ASN A 39 6.03 29.40 -17.32
C ASN A 39 7.36 29.35 -18.08
N GLU A 40 8.30 28.49 -17.69
CA GLU A 40 9.65 28.44 -18.26
C GLU A 40 9.86 27.23 -19.19
N GLY A 41 9.06 26.18 -19.00
CA GLY A 41 9.16 24.93 -19.73
C GLY A 41 10.17 23.97 -19.09
N VAL A 42 9.69 22.81 -18.65
CA VAL A 42 10.53 21.68 -18.19
C VAL A 42 10.38 20.52 -19.15
N PRO A 43 11.37 19.61 -19.27
CA PRO A 43 11.19 18.38 -20.02
C PRO A 43 9.91 17.63 -19.62
N LEU A 44 9.07 17.27 -20.58
CA LEU A 44 7.80 16.56 -20.36
C LEU A 44 7.96 15.26 -19.55
N PHE A 45 9.14 14.64 -19.63
CA PHE A 45 9.50 13.50 -18.81
C PHE A 45 9.32 13.76 -17.31
N PHE A 46 9.70 14.94 -16.81
CA PHE A 46 9.57 15.27 -15.40
C PHE A 46 8.11 15.47 -14.97
N ILE A 47 7.26 16.04 -15.83
CA ILE A 47 5.83 16.16 -15.57
C ILE A 47 5.18 14.78 -15.47
N ILE A 48 5.49 13.89 -16.44
CA ILE A 48 4.99 12.51 -16.42
C ILE A 48 5.47 11.79 -15.16
N LEU A 49 6.71 12.01 -14.76
CA LEU A 49 7.28 11.40 -13.57
C LEU A 49 6.65 11.93 -12.28
N LEU A 50 6.30 13.22 -12.21
CA LEU A 50 5.51 13.79 -11.12
C LEU A 50 4.12 13.14 -11.07
N VAL A 51 3.39 13.10 -12.18
CA VAL A 51 2.05 12.49 -12.26
C VAL A 51 2.08 11.02 -11.84
N LEU A 52 3.07 10.25 -12.31
CA LEU A 52 3.26 8.86 -11.90
C LEU A 52 3.59 8.76 -10.39
N SER A 53 4.41 9.66 -9.87
CA SER A 53 4.76 9.69 -8.45
C SER A 53 3.55 9.95 -7.57
N LEU A 54 2.71 10.92 -7.92
CA LEU A 54 1.46 11.21 -7.20
C LEU A 54 0.46 10.05 -7.33
N PHE A 55 0.33 9.47 -8.52
CA PHE A 55 -0.51 8.29 -8.75
C PHE A 55 -0.09 7.11 -7.86
N PHE A 56 1.20 6.75 -7.85
CA PHE A 56 1.70 5.68 -6.96
C PHE A 56 1.67 6.10 -5.49
N GLY A 57 1.75 7.39 -5.21
CA GLY A 57 1.59 7.92 -3.86
C GLY A 57 0.23 7.65 -3.26
N SER A 58 -0.77 7.59 -4.12
CA SER A 58 -2.15 7.31 -3.75
C SER A 58 -2.43 5.82 -3.52
N TRP A 59 -1.39 4.98 -3.50
CA TRP A 59 -1.52 3.54 -3.35
C TRP A 59 -1.57 3.05 -1.89
N ALA A 60 -2.01 3.86 -0.93
CA ALA A 60 -2.23 3.42 0.46
C ALA A 60 -3.11 2.14 0.54
N GLY A 61 -4.16 2.08 -0.29
CA GLY A 61 -5.01 0.89 -0.44
C GLY A 61 -4.26 -0.39 -0.84
N PHE A 62 -3.15 -0.29 -1.57
CA PHE A 62 -2.33 -1.43 -1.96
C PHE A 62 -1.73 -2.13 -0.74
N PHE A 63 -1.15 -1.35 0.19
CA PHE A 63 -0.60 -1.90 1.44
C PHE A 63 -1.70 -2.56 2.27
N LEU A 64 -2.86 -1.91 2.37
CA LEU A 64 -4.02 -2.43 3.10
C LEU A 64 -4.51 -3.76 2.50
N MET A 65 -4.65 -3.85 1.18
CA MET A 65 -5.08 -5.07 0.48
C MET A 65 -4.12 -6.24 0.72
N VAL A 66 -2.80 -5.99 0.60
CA VAL A 66 -1.76 -7.01 0.85
C VAL A 66 -1.73 -7.43 2.32
N SER A 67 -1.90 -6.48 3.24
CA SER A 67 -1.97 -6.74 4.68
C SER A 67 -3.19 -7.59 5.05
N ALA A 68 -4.36 -7.27 4.50
CA ALA A 68 -5.58 -8.05 4.70
C ALA A 68 -5.46 -9.47 4.13
N MET A 69 -4.85 -9.61 2.95
CA MET A 69 -4.55 -10.92 2.36
C MET A 69 -3.65 -11.77 3.28
N GLY A 70 -2.57 -11.19 3.80
CA GLY A 70 -1.68 -11.87 4.75
C GLY A 70 -2.37 -12.23 6.07
N ASN A 71 -3.23 -11.34 6.58
CA ASN A 71 -4.01 -11.60 7.79
C ASN A 71 -5.00 -12.76 7.59
N MET A 72 -5.71 -12.77 6.47
CA MET A 72 -6.67 -13.83 6.14
C MET A 72 -5.99 -15.20 6.03
N ILE A 73 -4.82 -15.27 5.38
CA ILE A 73 -4.02 -16.50 5.31
C ILE A 73 -3.58 -16.97 6.71
N SER A 74 -3.15 -16.03 7.57
CA SER A 74 -2.75 -16.31 8.95
C SER A 74 -3.91 -16.87 9.79
N MET A 75 -5.10 -16.27 9.63
CA MET A 75 -6.34 -16.72 10.27
C MET A 75 -6.75 -18.12 9.82
N TYR A 76 -6.75 -18.38 8.51
CA TYR A 76 -7.09 -19.68 7.96
C TYR A 76 -6.15 -20.78 8.46
N LYS A 77 -4.83 -20.55 8.41
CA LYS A 77 -3.82 -21.47 8.96
C LYS A 77 -3.99 -21.71 10.47
N GLY A 78 -4.48 -20.70 11.21
CA GLY A 78 -4.81 -20.87 12.63
C GLY A 78 -5.94 -21.88 12.83
N LEU A 79 -6.99 -21.81 12.02
CA LEU A 79 -8.12 -22.75 12.07
C LEU A 79 -7.72 -24.15 11.61
N GLU A 80 -6.87 -24.27 10.58
CA GLU A 80 -6.30 -25.56 10.14
C GLU A 80 -5.49 -26.26 11.25
N LYS A 81 -4.78 -25.48 12.07
CA LYS A 81 -4.02 -25.98 13.23
C LYS A 81 -4.89 -26.34 14.44
N GLY A 82 -6.21 -26.20 14.33
CA GLY A 82 -7.15 -26.54 15.40
C GLY A 82 -7.45 -25.41 16.39
N ASN A 83 -7.00 -24.17 16.13
CA ASN A 83 -7.40 -23.04 16.99
C ASN A 83 -8.91 -22.84 16.91
N THR A 84 -9.53 -22.57 18.05
CA THR A 84 -10.97 -22.25 18.10
C THR A 84 -11.26 -20.89 17.45
N VAL A 85 -12.49 -20.72 16.96
CA VAL A 85 -12.96 -19.45 16.39
C VAL A 85 -12.80 -18.30 17.38
N LYS A 86 -13.15 -18.52 18.66
CA LYS A 86 -13.01 -17.52 19.73
C LYS A 86 -11.56 -17.08 19.92
N GLN A 87 -10.62 -18.03 19.97
CA GLN A 87 -9.20 -17.73 20.10
C GLN A 87 -8.67 -16.90 18.91
N LEU A 88 -9.13 -17.21 17.70
CA LEU A 88 -8.78 -16.47 16.50
C LEU A 88 -9.31 -15.02 16.56
N VAL A 89 -10.60 -14.84 16.83
CA VAL A 89 -11.22 -13.52 16.94
C VAL A 89 -10.53 -12.68 18.01
N LEU A 90 -10.30 -13.27 19.20
CA LEU A 90 -9.62 -12.58 20.30
C LEU A 90 -8.19 -12.17 19.92
N LYS A 91 -7.45 -13.03 19.22
CA LYS A 91 -6.11 -12.70 18.71
C LYS A 91 -6.14 -11.52 17.75
N GLN A 92 -7.15 -11.43 16.88
CA GLN A 92 -7.29 -10.34 15.91
C GLN A 92 -7.70 -9.03 16.57
N ILE A 93 -8.65 -9.08 17.51
CA ILE A 93 -9.08 -7.90 18.27
C ILE A 93 -7.91 -7.34 19.10
N ILE A 94 -7.25 -8.18 19.91
CA ILE A 94 -6.12 -7.73 20.74
C ILE A 94 -4.95 -7.27 19.87
N GLY A 95 -4.64 -8.00 18.79
CA GLY A 95 -3.58 -7.63 17.86
C GLY A 95 -3.85 -6.30 17.17
N GLY A 96 -5.09 -6.07 16.71
CA GLY A 96 -5.51 -4.82 16.11
C GLY A 96 -5.52 -3.65 17.09
N ILE A 97 -6.00 -3.84 18.32
CA ILE A 97 -5.92 -2.82 19.38
C ILE A 97 -4.47 -2.45 19.67
N LEU A 98 -3.57 -3.44 19.77
CA LEU A 98 -2.16 -3.19 19.99
C LEU A 98 -1.55 -2.40 18.82
N LEU A 99 -1.88 -2.75 17.58
CA LEU A 99 -1.47 -1.97 16.41
C LEU A 99 -2.00 -0.53 16.47
N LEU A 100 -3.26 -0.34 16.87
CA LEU A 100 -3.89 0.97 17.00
C LEU A 100 -3.20 1.85 18.04
N VAL A 101 -2.84 1.29 19.21
CA VAL A 101 -2.06 2.01 20.23
C VAL A 101 -0.72 2.48 19.66
N PHE A 102 -0.02 1.61 18.93
CA PHE A 102 1.24 1.99 18.30
C PHE A 102 1.07 2.99 17.16
N ALA A 103 -0.03 2.95 16.43
CA ALA A 103 -0.36 3.92 15.40
C ALA A 103 -0.51 5.33 16.03
N TYR A 104 -1.26 5.45 17.12
CA TYR A 104 -1.38 6.72 17.85
C TYR A 104 -0.06 7.20 18.45
N LEU A 105 0.75 6.30 19.01
CA LEU A 105 2.10 6.65 19.48
C LEU A 105 3.01 7.09 18.33
N THR A 106 2.80 6.55 17.13
CA THR A 106 3.55 6.92 15.92
C THR A 106 3.23 8.34 15.50
N GLU A 107 1.96 8.68 15.36
CA GLU A 107 1.58 10.02 14.93
C GLU A 107 1.84 11.08 16.01
N GLY A 108 1.66 10.76 17.29
CA GLY A 108 1.90 11.73 18.36
C GLY A 108 3.38 11.91 18.72
N ILE A 109 4.16 10.82 18.80
CA ILE A 109 5.47 10.85 19.46
C ILE A 109 6.59 10.42 18.53
N ILE A 110 6.62 9.14 18.15
CA ILE A 110 7.87 8.51 17.68
C ILE A 110 8.03 8.57 16.16
N GLY A 111 6.95 8.76 15.41
CA GLY A 111 6.97 8.82 13.96
C GLY A 111 7.64 10.07 13.42
N TYR A 112 7.97 10.04 12.13
CA TYR A 112 8.58 11.16 11.39
C TYR A 112 7.76 12.45 11.43
N HIS A 113 6.48 12.31 11.73
CA HIS A 113 5.51 13.38 11.77
C HIS A 113 5.07 13.73 13.20
N GLY A 114 5.47 12.91 14.18
CA GLY A 114 5.26 13.14 15.60
C GLY A 114 6.40 13.98 16.22
N ALA A 115 6.33 14.16 17.54
CA ALA A 115 7.26 15.05 18.27
C ALA A 115 8.75 14.73 18.05
N LEU A 116 9.12 13.46 17.91
CA LEU A 116 10.51 13.06 17.65
C LEU A 116 10.95 13.41 16.23
N GLY A 117 10.11 13.16 15.22
CA GLY A 117 10.42 13.52 13.85
C GLY A 117 10.56 15.03 13.67
N ASP A 118 9.62 15.79 14.24
CA ASP A 118 9.68 17.25 14.26
C ASP A 118 10.92 17.78 14.99
N PHE A 119 11.33 17.15 16.09
CA PHE A 119 12.58 17.50 16.77
C PHE A 119 13.81 17.27 15.88
N VAL A 120 13.86 16.16 15.13
CA VAL A 120 14.97 15.87 14.21
C VAL A 120 15.00 16.85 13.04
N GLU A 121 13.83 17.26 12.54
CA GLU A 121 13.71 18.18 11.39
C GLU A 121 13.93 19.65 11.78
N SER A 122 13.35 20.11 12.89
CA SER A 122 13.41 21.51 13.32
C SER A 122 14.57 21.82 14.29
N GLY A 123 15.13 20.80 14.93
CA GLY A 123 16.08 20.96 16.03
C GLY A 123 15.45 21.38 17.36
N SER A 124 14.11 21.47 17.45
CA SER A 124 13.39 21.93 18.63
C SER A 124 12.28 20.96 19.03
N TRP A 125 12.15 20.67 20.33
CA TRP A 125 11.14 19.73 20.81
C TRP A 125 9.80 20.43 21.05
N SER A 126 8.75 20.00 20.36
CA SER A 126 7.38 20.53 20.55
C SER A 126 6.45 19.48 21.15
N TRP A 127 5.95 19.76 22.36
CA TRP A 127 4.90 18.96 22.96
C TRP A 127 3.54 19.18 22.30
N ASP A 128 3.32 20.29 21.60
CA ASP A 128 2.04 20.58 20.94
C ASP A 128 1.72 19.54 19.85
N ILE A 129 2.73 19.01 19.17
CA ILE A 129 2.56 17.96 18.16
C ILE A 129 2.03 16.68 18.80
N PHE A 130 2.55 16.32 19.97
CA PHE A 130 2.06 15.16 20.70
C PHE A 130 0.57 15.29 21.04
N TRP A 131 0.14 16.47 21.48
CA TRP A 131 -1.24 16.72 21.90
C TRP A 131 -2.23 16.89 20.76
N THR A 132 -1.77 17.31 19.58
CA THR A 132 -2.64 17.64 18.45
C THR A 132 -2.66 16.53 17.40
N ARG A 133 -1.54 15.84 17.18
CA ARG A 133 -1.43 14.87 16.07
C ARG A 133 -1.89 13.47 16.43
N GLY A 134 -2.15 13.20 17.71
CA GLY A 134 -2.61 11.89 18.17
C GLY A 134 -3.94 11.41 17.56
N TYR A 135 -4.70 12.25 16.84
CA TYR A 135 -5.93 11.83 16.15
C TYR A 135 -5.80 11.71 14.63
N HIS A 136 -4.62 11.98 14.09
CA HIS A 136 -4.38 11.99 12.65
C HIS A 136 -4.45 10.58 12.09
N MET A 137 -5.50 10.26 11.31
CA MET A 137 -5.71 8.91 10.82
C MET A 137 -4.96 8.64 9.52
N GLU A 138 -3.88 7.88 9.66
CA GLU A 138 -3.05 7.35 8.57
C GLU A 138 -3.36 5.88 8.25
N THR A 139 -2.77 5.36 7.17
CA THR A 139 -2.97 3.98 6.68
C THR A 139 -2.81 2.91 7.75
N ILE A 140 -1.91 3.10 8.70
CA ILE A 140 -1.72 2.12 9.77
C ILE A 140 -2.92 1.99 10.70
N HIS A 141 -3.62 3.09 10.99
CA HIS A 141 -4.85 3.06 11.78
C HIS A 141 -5.93 2.30 11.00
N ALA A 142 -6.06 2.57 9.70
CA ALA A 142 -6.98 1.86 8.84
C ALA A 142 -6.67 0.36 8.80
N VAL A 143 -5.40 -0.03 8.71
CA VAL A 143 -4.95 -1.44 8.80
C VAL A 143 -5.32 -2.05 10.15
N ALA A 144 -5.07 -1.38 11.27
CA ALA A 144 -5.37 -1.87 12.60
C ALA A 144 -6.87 -2.15 12.78
N TRP A 145 -7.73 -1.21 12.40
CA TRP A 145 -9.18 -1.37 12.42
C TRP A 145 -9.67 -2.46 11.46
N CYS A 146 -9.11 -2.51 10.25
CA CYS A 146 -9.40 -3.57 9.29
C CYS A 146 -9.03 -4.97 9.82
N VAL A 147 -7.95 -5.10 10.58
CA VAL A 147 -7.57 -6.36 11.25
C VAL A 147 -8.63 -6.77 12.27
N ILE A 148 -9.14 -5.84 13.07
CA ILE A 148 -10.22 -6.08 14.04
C ILE A 148 -11.50 -6.52 13.31
N LEU A 149 -11.96 -5.74 12.34
CA LEU A 149 -13.22 -5.97 11.63
C LEU A 149 -13.18 -7.25 10.79
N ASN A 150 -12.10 -7.51 10.05
CA ASN A 150 -11.93 -8.79 9.35
C ASN A 150 -11.86 -9.97 10.31
N GLY A 151 -11.22 -9.80 11.47
CA GLY A 151 -11.19 -10.81 12.51
C GLY A 151 -12.58 -11.19 12.99
N ILE A 152 -13.44 -10.20 13.26
CA ILE A 152 -14.83 -10.39 13.66
C ILE A 152 -15.64 -11.05 12.53
N VAL A 153 -15.61 -10.49 11.32
CA VAL A 153 -16.35 -11.01 10.16
C VAL A 153 -15.95 -12.46 9.88
N GLN A 154 -14.65 -12.75 9.77
CA GLN A 154 -14.19 -14.12 9.55
C GLN A 154 -14.54 -15.04 10.71
N GLY A 155 -14.50 -14.53 11.94
CA GLY A 155 -14.95 -15.24 13.13
C GLY A 155 -16.37 -15.76 12.97
N LEU A 156 -17.30 -14.86 12.65
CA LEU A 156 -18.70 -15.18 12.39
C LEU A 156 -18.84 -16.20 11.25
N LEU A 157 -18.12 -16.01 10.14
CA LEU A 157 -18.13 -16.95 9.02
C LEU A 157 -17.54 -18.32 9.37
N SER A 158 -16.69 -18.40 10.39
CA SER A 158 -16.00 -19.63 10.80
C SER A 158 -16.78 -20.48 11.78
N ILE A 159 -17.87 -19.96 12.36
CA ILE A 159 -18.77 -20.69 13.26
C ILE A 159 -19.25 -22.00 12.59
N ASN A 160 -19.35 -23.06 13.38
CA ASN A 160 -19.80 -24.40 12.95
C ASN A 160 -19.02 -24.93 11.73
N GLY A 161 -17.70 -24.71 11.69
CA GLY A 161 -16.83 -25.18 10.61
C GLY A 161 -17.01 -24.41 9.29
N GLY A 162 -17.71 -23.27 9.30
CA GLY A 162 -17.98 -22.47 8.12
C GLY A 162 -16.74 -21.93 7.40
N TRP A 163 -15.58 -21.92 8.04
CA TRP A 163 -14.32 -21.51 7.44
C TRP A 163 -13.91 -22.38 6.24
N LYS A 164 -14.32 -23.66 6.23
CA LYS A 164 -14.11 -24.59 5.10
C LYS A 164 -14.94 -24.22 3.86
N LYS A 165 -16.02 -23.45 4.02
CA LYS A 165 -16.91 -23.01 2.94
C LYS A 165 -16.33 -21.80 2.20
N ILE A 166 -15.12 -21.92 1.65
CA ILE A 166 -14.37 -20.79 1.07
C ILE A 166 -15.18 -20.03 0.01
N LYS A 167 -15.86 -20.73 -0.91
CA LYS A 167 -16.68 -20.08 -1.95
C LYS A 167 -17.80 -19.20 -1.36
N ARG A 168 -18.45 -19.66 -0.28
CA ARG A 168 -19.48 -18.87 0.43
C ARG A 168 -18.84 -17.64 1.05
N ASN A 169 -17.71 -17.81 1.73
CA ASN A 169 -17.03 -16.71 2.42
C ASN A 169 -16.56 -15.63 1.42
N ILE A 170 -15.98 -16.03 0.28
CA ILE A 170 -15.63 -15.10 -0.81
C ILE A 170 -16.83 -14.29 -1.29
N LYS A 171 -17.99 -14.94 -1.51
CA LYS A 171 -19.23 -14.24 -1.90
C LYS A 171 -19.68 -13.22 -0.86
N ILE A 172 -19.63 -13.59 0.43
CA ILE A 172 -20.02 -12.69 1.52
C ILE A 172 -19.07 -11.49 1.59
N TYR A 173 -17.75 -11.69 1.53
CA TYR A 173 -16.80 -10.58 1.48
C TYR A 173 -17.01 -9.67 0.26
N ALA A 174 -17.38 -10.23 -0.90
CA ALA A 174 -17.67 -9.43 -2.09
C ALA A 174 -18.91 -8.55 -1.90
N ILE A 175 -19.98 -9.11 -1.32
CA ILE A 175 -21.19 -8.35 -0.96
C ILE A 175 -20.84 -7.26 0.05
N LEU A 176 -20.09 -7.58 1.10
CA LEU A 176 -19.68 -6.61 2.11
C LEU A 176 -18.81 -5.49 1.53
N ALA A 177 -17.90 -5.79 0.60
CA ALA A 177 -17.09 -4.78 -0.09
C ALA A 177 -17.96 -3.79 -0.86
N ILE A 178 -18.97 -4.27 -1.59
CA ILE A 178 -19.93 -3.43 -2.32
C ILE A 178 -20.77 -2.60 -1.34
N LEU A 179 -21.27 -3.22 -0.26
CA LEU A 179 -22.06 -2.52 0.76
C LEU A 179 -21.27 -1.39 1.43
N VAL A 180 -19.98 -1.60 1.72
CA VAL A 180 -19.11 -0.53 2.27
C VAL A 180 -19.00 0.64 1.30
N ILE A 181 -18.75 0.39 0.01
CA ILE A 181 -18.65 1.46 -1.00
C ILE A 181 -19.97 2.23 -1.09
N VAL A 182 -21.11 1.53 -1.20
CA VAL A 182 -22.44 2.17 -1.28
C VAL A 182 -22.75 2.96 -0.01
N ALA A 183 -22.38 2.44 1.16
CA ALA A 183 -22.64 3.10 2.44
C ALA A 183 -21.68 4.27 2.73
N THR A 184 -20.57 4.42 2.00
CA THR A 184 -19.49 5.37 2.33
C THR A 184 -20.00 6.80 2.49
N GLN A 185 -20.71 7.33 1.48
CA GLN A 185 -21.26 8.68 1.55
C GLN A 185 -22.23 8.86 2.73
N PHE A 186 -23.13 7.90 2.94
CA PHE A 186 -24.13 7.98 3.99
C PHE A 186 -23.52 7.93 5.39
N VAL A 187 -22.41 7.19 5.55
CA VAL A 187 -21.65 7.16 6.79
C VAL A 187 -21.02 8.54 7.03
N TRP A 188 -20.36 9.13 6.02
CA TRP A 188 -19.75 10.45 6.15
C TRP A 188 -20.77 11.52 6.53
N TRP A 189 -21.86 11.63 5.79
CA TRP A 189 -22.96 12.55 6.11
C TRP A 189 -23.60 12.30 7.47
N GLY A 190 -23.73 11.03 7.87
CA GLY A 190 -24.25 10.67 9.18
C GLY A 190 -23.36 11.17 10.31
N PHE A 191 -22.03 11.07 10.15
CA PHE A 191 -21.07 11.59 11.13
C PHE A 191 -20.96 13.10 11.11
N ASP A 192 -21.05 13.73 9.93
CA ASP A 192 -21.15 15.19 9.82
C ASP A 192 -22.37 15.69 10.59
N ALA A 193 -23.54 15.11 10.36
CA ALA A 193 -24.76 15.47 11.09
C ALA A 193 -24.70 15.19 12.60
N LEU A 194 -23.94 14.18 13.03
CA LEU A 194 -23.85 13.76 14.42
C LEU A 194 -22.89 14.63 15.25
N VAL A 195 -21.76 15.06 14.66
CA VAL A 195 -20.63 15.60 15.44
C VAL A 195 -20.51 17.12 15.39
N ASP A 196 -20.66 17.80 14.24
CA ASP A 196 -20.81 19.28 14.15
C ASP A 196 -21.08 19.84 12.73
N GLY A 197 -21.82 19.12 11.89
CA GLY A 197 -22.13 19.48 10.51
C GLY A 197 -20.97 19.38 9.49
N ASN A 198 -19.72 19.20 9.92
CA ASN A 198 -18.54 19.18 9.03
C ASN A 198 -17.42 18.23 9.50
N PHE A 199 -17.70 17.20 10.29
CA PHE A 199 -16.69 16.32 10.90
C PHE A 199 -15.67 15.73 9.91
N SER A 200 -16.13 15.35 8.72
CA SER A 200 -15.36 14.63 7.72
C SER A 200 -14.25 15.45 7.05
N VAL A 201 -14.36 16.78 7.08
CA VAL A 201 -13.52 17.70 6.30
C VAL A 201 -13.23 19.06 6.98
N GLY A 202 -14.00 19.39 8.00
CA GLY A 202 -14.03 20.70 8.64
C GLY A 202 -13.09 20.88 9.82
N ASN A 203 -13.29 22.00 10.50
CA ASN A 203 -12.59 22.34 11.73
C ASN A 203 -13.47 22.05 12.93
N ASP A 204 -12.82 21.59 13.98
CA ASP A 204 -13.38 21.46 15.31
C ASP A 204 -13.66 22.87 15.88
N PRO A 205 -14.90 23.16 16.29
CA PRO A 205 -15.30 24.49 16.76
C PRO A 205 -14.61 24.90 18.06
N LEU A 206 -14.16 23.95 18.88
CA LEU A 206 -13.54 24.22 20.17
C LEU A 206 -12.06 24.56 20.03
N THR A 207 -11.36 23.85 19.13
CA THR A 207 -9.91 24.03 18.95
C THR A 207 -9.57 24.96 17.79
N GLY A 208 -10.50 25.18 16.86
CA GLY A 208 -10.25 25.89 15.60
C GLY A 208 -9.33 25.13 14.64
N THR A 209 -8.90 23.92 15.01
CA THR A 209 -8.05 23.05 14.20
C THR A 209 -8.90 22.03 13.44
N ARG A 210 -8.34 21.41 12.40
CA ARG A 210 -9.04 20.32 11.70
C ARG A 210 -9.38 19.19 12.67
N TRP A 211 -10.51 18.50 12.45
CA TRP A 211 -10.92 17.37 13.31
C TRP A 211 -9.83 16.32 13.53
N GLN A 212 -9.03 16.03 12.49
CA GLN A 212 -7.87 15.13 12.52
C GLN A 212 -6.69 15.60 13.41
N ARG A 213 -6.65 16.89 13.79
CA ARG A 213 -5.58 17.52 14.59
C ARG A 213 -6.04 18.01 15.97
N GLY A 214 -7.18 17.50 16.47
CA GLY A 214 -7.77 17.97 17.73
C GLY A 214 -6.79 17.97 18.92
N ASP A 215 -6.96 18.91 19.86
CA ASP A 215 -6.05 19.11 21.00
C ASP A 215 -6.58 18.43 22.27
N TRP A 216 -5.87 17.41 22.74
CA TRP A 216 -6.24 16.62 23.93
C TRP A 216 -6.37 17.46 25.20
N ARG A 217 -5.71 18.63 25.26
CA ARG A 217 -5.69 19.51 26.44
C ARG A 217 -6.93 20.39 26.53
N ILE A 218 -7.51 20.72 25.38
CA ILE A 218 -8.68 21.61 25.28
C ILE A 218 -9.97 20.78 25.34
N LEU A 219 -9.96 19.62 24.69
CA LEU A 219 -11.15 18.79 24.55
C LEU A 219 -11.51 18.07 25.86
N PRO A 220 -12.80 17.91 26.17
CA PRO A 220 -13.24 17.05 27.26
C PRO A 220 -12.72 15.61 27.10
N TRP A 221 -12.35 14.98 28.21
CA TRP A 221 -11.74 13.64 28.19
C TRP A 221 -12.61 12.58 27.48
N TYR A 222 -13.94 12.69 27.54
CA TYR A 222 -14.85 11.75 26.88
C TYR A 222 -14.82 11.91 25.36
N GLU A 223 -14.70 13.15 24.86
CA GLU A 223 -14.63 13.44 23.44
C GLU A 223 -13.31 12.93 22.85
N ASN A 224 -12.22 13.10 23.61
CA ASN A 224 -10.92 12.53 23.29
C ASN A 224 -10.96 11.01 23.09
N ILE A 225 -11.76 10.30 23.91
CA ILE A 225 -11.98 8.85 23.75
C ILE A 225 -12.90 8.58 22.56
N LEU A 226 -13.98 9.34 22.39
CA LEU A 226 -14.93 9.13 21.29
C LEU A 226 -14.29 9.36 19.91
N ARG A 227 -13.37 10.32 19.78
CA ARG A 227 -12.62 10.56 18.53
C ARG A 227 -11.82 9.34 18.06
N ILE A 228 -11.28 8.54 18.98
CA ILE A 228 -10.62 7.26 18.64
C ILE A 228 -11.57 6.34 17.85
N PHE A 229 -12.87 6.43 18.13
CA PHE A 229 -13.91 5.66 17.48
C PHE A 229 -14.59 6.39 16.34
N TRP A 230 -14.67 7.72 16.33
CA TRP A 230 -15.32 8.50 15.26
C TRP A 230 -14.45 8.67 14.03
N GLN A 231 -13.16 9.02 14.21
CA GLN A 231 -12.21 9.25 13.11
C GLN A 231 -12.18 8.08 12.10
N PRO A 232 -12.17 6.80 12.52
CA PRO A 232 -12.17 5.69 11.58
C PRO A 232 -13.39 5.60 10.66
N TRP A 233 -14.52 6.24 10.94
CA TRP A 233 -15.70 6.10 10.08
C TRP A 233 -15.75 7.15 8.98
N ALA A 234 -15.38 8.39 9.30
CA ALA A 234 -15.57 9.54 8.41
C ALA A 234 -14.46 10.58 8.49
N GLY A 235 -13.48 10.43 9.39
CA GLY A 235 -12.42 11.40 9.58
C GLY A 235 -11.37 11.41 8.48
N GLU A 236 -10.77 12.57 8.25
CA GLU A 236 -9.53 12.68 7.46
C GLU A 236 -8.40 11.89 8.16
N VAL A 237 -7.47 11.25 7.45
CA VAL A 237 -7.23 11.29 6.00
C VAL A 237 -7.72 10.01 5.30
N GLU A 238 -7.59 8.87 5.98
CA GLU A 238 -7.90 7.54 5.43
C GLU A 238 -8.96 6.78 6.26
N PRO A 239 -10.24 7.17 6.21
CA PRO A 239 -11.30 6.51 6.96
C PRO A 239 -11.58 5.09 6.45
N LEU A 240 -12.20 4.26 7.29
CA LEU A 240 -12.61 2.89 6.94
C LEU A 240 -13.60 2.82 5.80
N PHE A 241 -14.38 3.86 5.56
CA PHE A 241 -15.24 3.95 4.40
C PHE A 241 -14.55 4.90 3.43
N PRO A 242 -14.04 4.45 2.27
CA PRO A 242 -14.25 3.15 1.63
C PRO A 242 -13.14 2.09 1.87
N PHE A 243 -12.05 2.38 2.59
CA PHE A 243 -10.87 1.49 2.69
C PHE A 243 -11.12 0.07 3.22
N LEU A 244 -12.16 -0.14 4.03
CA LEU A 244 -12.61 -1.46 4.49
C LEU A 244 -13.03 -2.37 3.32
N SER A 245 -13.54 -1.80 2.21
CA SER A 245 -13.82 -2.56 1.00
C SER A 245 -12.53 -3.09 0.35
N VAL A 246 -11.46 -2.30 0.34
CA VAL A 246 -10.12 -2.71 -0.14
C VAL A 246 -9.58 -3.86 0.71
N SER A 247 -9.78 -3.77 2.03
CA SER A 247 -9.43 -4.82 2.98
C SER A 247 -10.23 -6.11 2.76
N PHE A 248 -11.53 -6.02 2.45
CA PHE A 248 -12.35 -7.17 2.07
C PHE A 248 -11.90 -7.79 0.74
N ILE A 249 -11.50 -6.99 -0.25
CA ILE A 249 -10.91 -7.48 -1.51
C ILE A 249 -9.61 -8.24 -1.22
N GLY A 250 -8.74 -7.72 -0.35
CA GLY A 250 -7.54 -8.43 0.10
C GLY A 250 -7.85 -9.76 0.78
N SER A 251 -8.89 -9.79 1.61
CA SER A 251 -9.39 -11.03 2.25
C SER A 251 -9.90 -12.05 1.23
N ILE A 252 -10.59 -11.62 0.17
CA ILE A 252 -11.02 -12.49 -0.95
C ILE A 252 -9.82 -13.14 -1.63
N LEU A 253 -8.78 -12.37 -1.93
CA LEU A 253 -7.54 -12.88 -2.53
C LEU A 253 -6.85 -13.90 -1.61
N GLY A 254 -6.79 -13.61 -0.30
CA GLY A 254 -6.22 -14.53 0.69
C GLY A 254 -6.97 -15.85 0.77
N LEU A 255 -8.29 -15.81 0.82
CA LEU A 255 -9.15 -17.01 0.78
C LEU A 255 -8.98 -17.80 -0.52
N TYR A 256 -8.89 -17.12 -1.67
CA TYR A 256 -8.67 -17.76 -2.96
C TYR A 256 -7.33 -18.52 -3.00
N LEU A 257 -6.25 -17.91 -2.52
CA LEU A 257 -4.93 -18.55 -2.45
C LEU A 257 -4.95 -19.80 -1.57
N MET A 258 -5.60 -19.74 -0.41
CA MET A 258 -5.72 -20.91 0.47
C MET A 258 -6.50 -22.04 -0.20
N LYS A 259 -7.62 -21.73 -0.88
CA LYS A 259 -8.37 -22.74 -1.64
C LYS A 259 -7.51 -23.43 -2.70
N ARG A 260 -6.72 -22.66 -3.44
CA ARG A 260 -5.92 -23.19 -4.56
C ARG A 260 -4.75 -24.02 -4.11
N LYS A 261 -4.15 -23.68 -2.97
CA LYS A 261 -3.09 -24.48 -2.37
C LYS A 261 -3.55 -25.92 -2.08
N ASP A 262 -4.79 -26.11 -1.66
CA ASP A 262 -5.31 -27.42 -1.26
C ASP A 262 -5.93 -28.21 -2.44
N GLU A 263 -6.18 -27.54 -3.57
CA GLU A 263 -6.73 -28.13 -4.80
C GLU A 263 -5.82 -27.90 -6.04
N PRO A 264 -4.52 -28.26 -6.01
CA PRO A 264 -3.57 -27.89 -7.05
C PRO A 264 -3.92 -28.47 -8.43
N GLU A 265 -4.47 -29.68 -8.48
CA GLU A 265 -4.85 -30.37 -9.73
C GLU A 265 -6.04 -29.70 -10.45
N ASN A 266 -6.90 -28.99 -9.71
CA ASN A 266 -8.05 -28.27 -10.26
C ASN A 266 -7.79 -26.76 -10.33
N THR A 267 -6.51 -26.36 -10.46
CA THR A 267 -6.12 -24.95 -10.45
C THR A 267 -6.48 -24.25 -11.76
N ASP A 268 -7.75 -23.86 -11.86
CA ASP A 268 -8.20 -22.96 -12.90
C ASP A 268 -7.67 -21.53 -12.67
N THR A 269 -6.71 -21.16 -13.52
CA THR A 269 -6.10 -19.81 -13.61
C THR A 269 -7.07 -18.74 -14.15
N SER A 270 -8.26 -19.13 -14.63
CA SER A 270 -9.24 -18.19 -15.18
C SER A 270 -9.68 -17.15 -14.16
N TRP A 271 -9.75 -17.50 -12.88
CA TRP A 271 -10.18 -16.57 -11.85
C TRP A 271 -9.22 -15.38 -11.71
N LEU A 272 -7.90 -15.62 -11.60
CA LEU A 272 -6.92 -14.52 -11.56
C LEU A 272 -6.92 -13.71 -12.86
N LYS A 273 -7.14 -14.34 -14.02
CA LYS A 273 -7.30 -13.61 -15.29
C LYS A 273 -8.52 -12.67 -15.24
N LYS A 274 -9.65 -13.14 -14.69
CA LYS A 274 -10.85 -12.33 -14.48
C LYS A 274 -10.59 -11.19 -13.50
N VAL A 275 -9.87 -11.43 -12.40
CA VAL A 275 -9.51 -10.37 -11.44
C VAL A 275 -8.60 -9.31 -12.07
N ILE A 276 -7.59 -9.72 -12.85
CA ILE A 276 -6.75 -8.78 -13.61
C ILE A 276 -7.61 -7.95 -14.58
N LEU A 277 -8.54 -8.59 -15.29
CA LEU A 277 -9.45 -7.90 -16.21
C LEU A 277 -10.38 -6.94 -15.47
N ILE A 278 -10.95 -7.34 -14.33
CA ILE A 278 -11.78 -6.48 -13.48
C ILE A 278 -10.97 -5.27 -13.01
N GLY A 279 -9.75 -5.48 -12.52
CA GLY A 279 -8.84 -4.40 -12.13
C GLY A 279 -8.54 -3.43 -13.28
N ALA A 280 -8.27 -3.96 -14.48
CA ALA A 280 -8.05 -3.13 -15.67
C ALA A 280 -9.31 -2.36 -16.11
N LEU A 281 -10.49 -2.99 -16.05
CA LEU A 281 -11.77 -2.31 -16.34
C LEU A 281 -12.06 -1.22 -15.32
N MET A 282 -11.86 -1.49 -14.03
CA MET A 282 -11.98 -0.48 -12.97
C MET A 282 -11.02 0.68 -13.21
N LEU A 283 -9.75 0.41 -13.51
CA LEU A 283 -8.76 1.43 -13.85
C LEU A 283 -9.25 2.32 -15.00
N ILE A 284 -9.69 1.74 -16.12
CA ILE A 284 -10.14 2.49 -17.29
C ILE A 284 -11.43 3.27 -16.99
N ILE A 285 -12.43 2.64 -16.38
CA ILE A 285 -13.70 3.29 -16.03
C ILE A 285 -13.47 4.43 -15.05
N GLY A 286 -12.67 4.23 -14.00
CA GLY A 286 -12.33 5.26 -13.04
C GLY A 286 -11.61 6.44 -13.68
N ALA A 287 -10.64 6.19 -14.57
CA ALA A 287 -9.93 7.24 -15.31
C ALA A 287 -10.87 8.07 -16.21
N ILE A 288 -11.76 7.39 -16.95
CA ILE A 288 -12.75 8.05 -17.80
C ILE A 288 -13.70 8.91 -16.95
N LEU A 289 -14.18 8.37 -15.83
CA LEU A 289 -15.08 9.12 -14.94
C LEU A 289 -14.38 10.33 -14.31
N VAL A 290 -13.14 10.19 -13.86
CA VAL A 290 -12.33 11.33 -13.37
C VAL A 290 -12.20 12.41 -14.44
N LEU A 291 -11.92 12.03 -15.69
CA LEU A 291 -11.82 12.97 -16.81
C LEU A 291 -13.15 13.66 -17.12
N VAL A 292 -14.26 12.92 -17.09
CA VAL A 292 -15.60 13.49 -17.25
C VAL A 292 -15.91 14.50 -16.14
N PHE A 293 -15.57 14.18 -14.89
CA PHE A 293 -15.69 15.12 -13.77
C PHE A 293 -14.84 16.38 -13.99
N ALA A 294 -13.57 16.22 -14.36
CA ALA A 294 -12.69 17.35 -14.66
C ALA A 294 -13.31 18.29 -15.71
N LEU A 295 -13.79 17.73 -16.82
CA LEU A 295 -14.39 18.49 -17.94
C LEU A 295 -15.76 19.13 -17.61
N THR A 296 -16.47 18.65 -16.60
CA THR A 296 -17.83 19.11 -16.23
C THR A 296 -17.87 19.95 -14.96
N SER A 297 -16.80 19.96 -14.17
CA SER A 297 -16.70 20.69 -12.91
C SER A 297 -16.68 22.21 -13.06
N GLY A 298 -16.33 22.72 -14.25
CA GLY A 298 -16.09 24.14 -14.50
C GLY A 298 -14.69 24.61 -14.08
N ALA A 299 -13.89 23.76 -13.42
CA ALA A 299 -12.47 24.00 -13.18
C ALA A 299 -11.64 23.70 -14.45
N ASP A 300 -10.42 24.24 -14.51
CA ASP A 300 -9.46 23.80 -15.52
C ASP A 300 -9.18 22.30 -15.34
N PRO A 301 -9.27 21.47 -16.40
CA PRO A 301 -9.10 20.03 -16.26
C PRO A 301 -7.72 19.60 -15.75
N ILE A 302 -6.67 20.38 -16.00
CA ILE A 302 -5.31 20.08 -15.57
C ILE A 302 -5.18 20.37 -14.08
N ASP A 303 -5.61 21.56 -13.66
CA ASP A 303 -5.64 21.92 -12.23
C ASP A 303 -6.46 20.91 -11.43
N PHE A 304 -7.63 20.51 -11.96
CA PHE A 304 -8.47 19.47 -11.37
C PHE A 304 -7.71 18.15 -11.15
N ILE A 305 -7.00 17.68 -12.17
CA ILE A 305 -6.25 16.42 -12.10
C ILE A 305 -5.07 16.54 -11.14
N LEU A 306 -4.35 17.66 -11.15
CA LEU A 306 -3.21 17.90 -10.27
C LEU A 306 -3.64 17.99 -8.80
N ASP A 307 -4.71 18.72 -8.50
CA ASP A 307 -5.28 18.82 -7.16
C ASP A 307 -5.80 17.47 -6.67
N LEU A 308 -6.51 16.72 -7.53
CA LEU A 308 -6.98 15.38 -7.22
C LEU A 308 -5.82 14.45 -6.88
N LEU A 309 -4.75 14.44 -7.69
CA LEU A 309 -3.57 13.60 -7.46
C LEU A 309 -2.76 14.03 -6.24
N THR A 310 -2.73 15.32 -5.93
CA THR A 310 -2.01 15.90 -4.80
C THR A 310 -2.72 15.65 -3.47
N ASN A 311 -4.06 15.70 -3.46
CA ASN A 311 -4.88 15.50 -2.28
C ASN A 311 -5.44 14.08 -2.17
N ALA A 312 -5.08 13.20 -3.10
CA ALA A 312 -5.56 11.83 -3.20
C ALA A 312 -5.37 10.97 -1.95
N PHE A 313 -4.35 11.27 -1.14
CA PHE A 313 -4.15 10.61 0.13
C PHE A 313 -5.34 10.87 1.07
N ASN A 314 -5.95 12.06 1.01
CA ASN A 314 -7.12 12.47 1.78
C ASN A 314 -8.42 12.35 0.97
N ILE A 315 -9.03 11.17 1.02
CA ILE A 315 -10.18 10.85 0.16
C ILE A 315 -11.45 11.65 0.49
N THR A 316 -11.66 12.04 1.75
CA THR A 316 -12.85 12.82 2.17
C THR A 316 -12.74 14.27 1.69
N ARG A 317 -11.53 14.84 1.68
CA ARG A 317 -11.28 16.19 1.18
C ARG A 317 -11.54 16.36 -0.32
N LEU A 318 -11.60 15.28 -1.10
CA LEU A 318 -11.92 15.38 -2.51
C LEU A 318 -13.33 15.95 -2.76
N GLU A 319 -14.23 15.87 -1.78
CA GLU A 319 -15.57 16.49 -1.87
C GLU A 319 -15.51 18.02 -1.79
N ASP A 320 -14.65 18.53 -0.91
CA ASP A 320 -14.48 19.96 -0.62
C ASP A 320 -13.80 20.75 -1.74
N LEU A 321 -12.93 20.10 -2.51
CA LEU A 321 -12.17 20.78 -3.57
C LEU A 321 -13.07 21.22 -4.73
N TYR A 322 -14.18 20.51 -4.97
CA TYR A 322 -15.07 20.76 -6.12
C TYR A 322 -16.55 20.68 -5.73
N PRO A 323 -17.04 21.55 -4.85
CA PRO A 323 -18.40 21.47 -4.33
C PRO A 323 -19.41 21.60 -5.46
N LEU A 324 -20.27 20.59 -5.61
CA LEU A 324 -21.41 20.65 -6.51
C LEU A 324 -22.57 21.37 -5.83
N ALA A 325 -23.34 22.16 -6.60
CA ALA A 325 -24.51 22.88 -6.10
C ALA A 325 -25.58 21.98 -5.44
N SER A 326 -25.57 20.68 -5.76
CA SER A 326 -26.43 19.66 -5.18
C SER A 326 -26.03 19.22 -3.76
N GLY A 327 -24.84 19.60 -3.27
CA GLY A 327 -24.28 19.11 -2.01
C GLY A 327 -23.82 17.65 -2.04
N PHE A 328 -23.99 16.94 -3.15
CA PHE A 328 -23.50 15.57 -3.36
C PHE A 328 -22.40 15.58 -4.41
N ASN A 329 -21.15 15.41 -3.98
CA ASN A 329 -19.98 15.38 -4.86
C ASN A 329 -19.25 14.02 -4.77
N PRO A 330 -19.61 13.03 -5.60
CA PRO A 330 -19.02 11.70 -5.51
C PRO A 330 -17.64 11.60 -6.21
N VAL A 331 -16.86 12.68 -6.35
CA VAL A 331 -15.54 12.67 -7.01
C VAL A 331 -14.59 11.63 -6.41
N TRP A 332 -14.73 11.34 -5.11
CA TRP A 332 -13.98 10.28 -4.45
C TRP A 332 -14.22 8.90 -5.07
N LEU A 333 -15.41 8.61 -5.61
CA LEU A 333 -15.77 7.28 -6.11
C LEU A 333 -15.08 6.92 -7.44
N PRO A 334 -15.14 7.74 -8.51
CA PRO A 334 -14.31 7.57 -9.70
C PRO A 334 -12.84 7.37 -9.38
N TYR A 335 -12.31 8.21 -8.48
CA TYR A 335 -10.92 8.16 -8.06
C TYR A 335 -10.59 6.86 -7.32
N PHE A 336 -11.44 6.45 -6.38
CA PHE A 336 -11.31 5.20 -5.65
C PHE A 336 -11.35 3.98 -6.57
N ILE A 337 -12.24 3.98 -7.56
CA ILE A 337 -12.34 2.91 -8.59
C ILE A 337 -11.06 2.86 -9.43
N PHE A 338 -10.57 4.02 -9.87
CA PHE A 338 -9.33 4.17 -10.66
C PHE A 338 -8.13 3.55 -9.92
N ILE A 339 -7.90 3.99 -8.68
CA ILE A 339 -6.78 3.55 -7.86
C ILE A 339 -6.94 2.07 -7.46
N THR A 340 -8.08 1.67 -6.91
CA THR A 340 -8.31 0.28 -6.48
C THR A 340 -8.20 -0.70 -7.64
N GLY A 341 -8.66 -0.32 -8.84
CA GLY A 341 -8.53 -1.11 -10.05
C GLY A 341 -7.07 -1.42 -10.41
N SER A 342 -6.21 -0.38 -10.37
CA SER A 342 -4.78 -0.54 -10.64
C SER A 342 -4.09 -1.46 -9.63
N GLN A 343 -4.39 -1.30 -8.35
CA GLN A 343 -3.82 -2.09 -7.26
C GLN A 343 -4.23 -3.56 -7.37
N LEU A 344 -5.51 -3.82 -7.59
CA LEU A 344 -6.07 -5.17 -7.76
C LEU A 344 -5.44 -5.87 -8.97
N GLY A 345 -5.32 -5.16 -10.10
CA GLY A 345 -4.68 -5.65 -11.30
C GLY A 345 -3.22 -6.01 -11.07
N ALA A 346 -2.45 -5.13 -10.42
CA ALA A 346 -1.04 -5.33 -10.13
C ALA A 346 -0.80 -6.51 -9.18
N ILE A 347 -1.54 -6.60 -8.07
CA ILE A 347 -1.45 -7.70 -7.10
C ILE A 347 -1.77 -9.03 -7.77
N ALA A 348 -2.90 -9.12 -8.49
CA ALA A 348 -3.31 -10.35 -9.15
C ALA A 348 -2.34 -10.76 -10.27
N LEU A 349 -1.77 -9.79 -10.98
CA LEU A 349 -0.73 -10.05 -11.99
C LEU A 349 0.53 -10.62 -11.34
N ILE A 350 1.04 -10.03 -10.27
CA ILE A 350 2.25 -10.50 -9.60
C ILE A 350 2.05 -11.91 -9.03
N ILE A 351 0.93 -12.17 -8.34
CA ILE A 351 0.58 -13.51 -7.84
C ILE A 351 0.56 -14.54 -8.98
N ARG A 352 -0.04 -14.16 -10.11
CA ARG A 352 -0.09 -15.03 -11.30
C ARG A 352 1.29 -15.29 -11.88
N LEU A 353 2.17 -14.29 -11.88
CA LEU A 353 3.52 -14.39 -12.45
C LEU A 353 4.49 -15.18 -11.57
N VAL A 354 4.17 -15.35 -10.29
CA VAL A 354 5.03 -16.00 -9.28
C VAL A 354 4.46 -17.36 -8.90
N GLU A 355 3.43 -17.42 -8.06
CA GLU A 355 2.91 -18.66 -7.47
C GLU A 355 2.27 -19.61 -8.49
N PHE A 356 1.62 -19.07 -9.54
CA PHE A 356 0.96 -19.88 -10.57
C PHE A 356 1.91 -20.28 -11.71
N ARG A 357 3.19 -19.95 -11.61
CA ARG A 357 4.25 -20.32 -12.56
C ARG A 357 5.37 -21.12 -11.92
N GLY A 358 5.20 -21.58 -10.67
CA GLY A 358 6.23 -22.32 -9.95
C GLY A 358 7.53 -21.55 -9.82
N LYS A 359 7.48 -20.22 -9.75
CA LYS A 359 8.69 -19.36 -9.71
C LYS A 359 8.93 -18.80 -8.31
N GLY A 360 8.22 -19.29 -7.29
CA GLY A 360 8.24 -18.75 -5.94
C GLY A 360 9.64 -18.59 -5.37
N LYS A 361 10.43 -19.67 -5.34
CA LYS A 361 11.80 -19.65 -4.80
C LYS A 361 12.73 -18.69 -5.56
N LYS A 362 12.82 -18.83 -6.88
CA LYS A 362 13.66 -17.98 -7.76
C LYS A 362 13.28 -16.50 -7.65
N PHE A 363 12.00 -16.21 -7.47
CA PHE A 363 11.50 -14.85 -7.27
C PHE A 363 11.88 -14.32 -5.88
N ALA A 364 11.73 -15.13 -4.83
CA ALA A 364 12.06 -14.75 -3.45
C ALA A 364 13.54 -14.38 -3.29
N GLU A 365 14.44 -15.14 -3.92
CA GLU A 365 15.89 -14.88 -3.91
C GLU A 365 16.24 -13.54 -4.55
N LYS A 366 15.60 -13.21 -5.69
CA LYS A 366 15.82 -11.95 -6.42
C LYS A 366 15.19 -10.73 -5.77
N THR A 367 14.15 -10.93 -4.96
CA THR A 367 13.37 -9.84 -4.35
C THR A 367 13.70 -9.60 -2.90
N ILE A 368 14.77 -10.19 -2.38
CA ILE A 368 15.16 -10.07 -0.97
C ILE A 368 15.34 -8.61 -0.52
N PHE A 369 15.78 -7.73 -1.42
CA PHE A 369 15.88 -6.29 -1.16
C PHE A 369 14.53 -5.73 -0.69
N PHE A 370 13.49 -5.83 -1.51
CA PHE A 370 12.15 -5.36 -1.16
C PHE A 370 11.57 -6.13 0.02
N ARG A 371 11.77 -7.44 0.09
CA ARG A 371 11.24 -8.26 1.20
C ARG A 371 11.78 -7.86 2.57
N ARG A 372 12.97 -7.24 2.67
CA ARG A 372 13.45 -6.62 3.92
C ARG A 372 12.58 -5.44 4.35
N PHE A 373 12.19 -4.57 3.41
CA PHE A 373 11.28 -3.46 3.69
C PHE A 373 9.95 -3.98 4.26
N GLY A 374 9.42 -5.07 3.69
CA GLY A 374 8.16 -5.66 4.14
C GLY A 374 8.26 -6.41 5.47
N PHE A 375 9.47 -6.80 5.88
CA PHE A 375 9.70 -7.55 7.12
C PHE A 375 9.63 -6.65 8.35
N VAL A 376 10.07 -5.40 8.23
CA VAL A 376 10.03 -4.34 9.27
C VAL A 376 9.30 -3.09 8.76
N ALA A 377 8.20 -3.32 8.05
CA ALA A 377 7.37 -2.34 7.38
C ALA A 377 7.00 -1.12 8.26
N PHE A 378 6.49 -1.40 9.45
CA PHE A 378 6.01 -0.40 10.38
C PHE A 378 7.16 0.39 11.02
N SER A 379 8.28 -0.25 11.34
CA SER A 379 9.46 0.47 11.79
C SER A 379 9.99 1.43 10.72
N ILE A 380 10.02 1.01 9.45
CA ILE A 380 10.48 1.87 8.36
C ILE A 380 9.54 3.06 8.15
N TYR A 381 8.23 2.83 8.16
CA TYR A 381 7.23 3.90 8.11
C TYR A 381 7.44 4.93 9.22
N ASN A 382 7.69 4.46 10.44
CA ASN A 382 7.83 5.33 11.58
C ASN A 382 9.14 6.15 11.55
N TYR A 383 10.26 5.48 11.29
CA TYR A 383 11.59 6.09 11.34
C TYR A 383 12.01 6.81 10.06
N GLN A 384 11.06 7.32 9.28
CA GLN A 384 11.39 8.04 8.05
C GLN A 384 12.17 9.32 8.27
N PHE A 385 12.12 9.93 9.47
CA PHE A 385 12.91 11.11 9.83
C PHE A 385 14.42 10.92 9.65
N ILE A 386 14.92 9.69 9.50
CA ILE A 386 16.33 9.45 9.15
C ILE A 386 16.68 9.93 7.73
N ASP A 387 15.68 10.25 6.90
CA ASP A 387 15.87 10.86 5.58
C ASP A 387 16.49 12.28 5.64
N VAL A 388 16.43 12.92 6.81
CA VAL A 388 17.16 14.15 7.12
C VAL A 388 18.66 13.98 6.96
N LEU A 389 19.23 12.80 7.24
CA LEU A 389 20.67 12.56 7.13
C LEU A 389 21.19 12.72 5.68
N PRO A 390 20.66 12.01 4.66
CA PRO A 390 21.09 12.21 3.28
C PRO A 390 20.74 13.61 2.76
N ALA A 391 19.63 14.22 3.20
CA ALA A 391 19.31 15.60 2.86
C ALA A 391 20.38 16.58 3.37
N PHE A 392 20.77 16.44 4.64
CA PHE A 392 21.85 17.20 5.25
C PHE A 392 23.18 17.00 4.53
N LEU A 393 23.57 15.75 4.26
CA LEU A 393 24.83 15.44 3.56
C LEU A 393 24.88 16.02 2.15
N LEU A 394 23.78 15.98 1.41
CA LEU A 394 23.69 16.62 0.09
C LEU A 394 23.79 18.14 0.20
N GLY A 395 23.15 18.76 1.20
CA GLY A 395 23.23 20.20 1.43
C GLY A 395 24.62 20.74 1.79
N LEU A 396 25.61 19.87 2.06
CA LEU A 396 27.01 20.24 2.20
C LEU A 396 27.72 20.46 0.84
N LEU A 397 27.11 20.04 -0.27
CA LEU A 397 27.66 20.17 -1.61
C LEU A 397 27.22 21.51 -2.25
N PRO A 398 28.10 22.25 -2.93
CA PRO A 398 27.78 23.59 -3.47
C PRO A 398 26.60 23.65 -4.47
N MET A 399 26.23 22.53 -5.07
CA MET A 399 25.16 22.42 -6.07
C MET A 399 23.79 22.04 -5.48
N PHE A 400 23.70 21.90 -4.16
CA PHE A 400 22.49 21.58 -3.44
C PHE A 400 22.15 22.72 -2.47
N PRO A 401 20.86 22.95 -2.20
CA PRO A 401 20.43 23.92 -1.20
C PRO A 401 21.01 23.53 0.17
N THR A 402 21.47 24.52 0.94
CA THR A 402 21.81 24.28 2.34
C THR A 402 20.57 23.78 3.07
N TYR A 403 20.76 22.76 3.91
CA TYR A 403 19.67 22.22 4.71
C TYR A 403 19.05 23.31 5.60
N SER A 404 17.81 23.69 5.31
CA SER A 404 17.05 24.70 6.05
C SER A 404 15.65 24.24 6.43
N GLY A 405 15.35 22.94 6.28
CA GLY A 405 14.03 22.37 6.48
C GLY A 405 13.43 21.79 5.18
N LEU A 406 12.09 21.71 5.17
CA LEU A 406 11.28 21.06 4.13
C LEU A 406 11.31 21.81 2.78
N TYR A 407 10.90 21.13 1.70
CA TYR A 407 10.69 21.71 0.36
C TYR A 407 11.90 22.43 -0.23
N THR A 408 13.09 21.86 -0.08
CA THR A 408 14.33 22.52 -0.50
C THR A 408 14.83 22.10 -1.88
N PHE A 409 14.53 20.87 -2.33
CA PHE A 409 15.19 20.29 -3.49
C PHE A 409 14.37 20.45 -4.77
N ASN A 410 15.04 20.87 -5.84
CA ASN A 410 14.46 20.92 -7.18
C ASN A 410 14.37 19.54 -7.85
N VAL A 411 13.90 19.54 -9.10
CA VAL A 411 13.58 18.34 -9.90
C VAL A 411 14.73 17.36 -10.08
N TRP A 412 15.96 17.80 -10.31
CA TRP A 412 17.08 16.87 -10.48
C TRP A 412 17.68 16.50 -9.13
N GLN A 413 17.72 17.44 -8.18
CA GLN A 413 18.28 17.20 -6.86
C GLN A 413 17.50 16.16 -6.05
N ILE A 414 16.16 16.11 -6.16
CA ILE A 414 15.32 15.13 -5.46
C ILE A 414 15.69 13.68 -5.83
N TRP A 415 16.15 13.41 -7.06
CA TRP A 415 16.58 12.06 -7.46
C TRP A 415 17.87 11.63 -6.76
N PHE A 416 18.82 12.53 -6.58
CA PHE A 416 20.03 12.24 -5.80
C PHE A 416 19.68 11.98 -4.33
N LEU A 417 18.75 12.75 -3.78
CA LEU A 417 18.24 12.53 -2.42
C LEU A 417 17.58 11.16 -2.29
N LEU A 418 16.69 10.79 -3.21
CA LEU A 418 16.03 9.47 -3.21
C LEU A 418 17.04 8.32 -3.27
N ILE A 419 18.08 8.43 -4.12
CA ILE A 419 19.16 7.42 -4.18
C ILE A 419 19.88 7.35 -2.82
N GLY A 420 20.22 8.49 -2.23
CA GLY A 420 20.87 8.56 -0.91
C GLY A 420 20.02 7.91 0.20
N ILE A 421 18.72 8.17 0.21
CA ILE A 421 17.77 7.61 1.19
C ILE A 421 17.65 6.10 1.04
N PHE A 422 17.47 5.58 -0.17
CA PHE A 422 17.38 4.13 -0.36
C PHE A 422 18.70 3.41 -0.10
N LEU A 423 19.84 4.05 -0.37
CA LEU A 423 21.15 3.53 0.03
C LEU A 423 21.30 3.48 1.55
N LEU A 424 20.90 4.56 2.25
CA LEU A 424 20.89 4.60 3.72
C LEU A 424 20.01 3.47 4.27
N TRP A 425 18.77 3.35 3.81
CA TRP A 425 17.86 2.28 4.25
C TRP A 425 18.41 0.89 3.97
N TYR A 426 19.04 0.68 2.81
CA TYR A 426 19.69 -0.60 2.51
C TYR A 426 20.76 -0.95 3.54
N ILE A 427 21.62 0.01 3.89
CA ILE A 427 22.68 -0.16 4.89
C ILE A 427 22.07 -0.43 6.27
N VAL A 428 21.12 0.41 6.71
CA VAL A 428 20.42 0.28 7.99
C VAL A 428 19.77 -1.10 8.09
N LEU A 429 19.00 -1.52 7.10
CA LEU A 429 18.31 -2.82 7.13
C LEU A 429 19.29 -3.99 7.14
N LYS A 430 20.41 -3.92 6.43
CA LYS A 430 21.45 -4.96 6.45
C LYS A 430 22.17 -5.07 7.79
N LEU A 431 22.47 -3.95 8.43
CA LEU A 431 23.08 -3.93 9.75
C LEU A 431 22.07 -4.39 10.82
N TRP A 432 20.83 -3.93 10.73
CA TRP A 432 19.77 -4.27 11.68
C TRP A 432 19.33 -5.73 11.59
N GLU A 433 19.40 -6.33 10.40
CA GLU A 433 19.20 -7.77 10.18
C GLU A 433 20.14 -8.61 11.05
N LYS A 434 21.41 -8.19 11.23
CA LYS A 434 22.38 -8.88 12.12
C LYS A 434 21.96 -8.86 13.59
N ALA A 435 21.21 -7.84 14.00
CA ALA A 435 20.64 -7.74 15.35
C ALA A 435 19.26 -8.43 15.45
N ASN A 436 18.83 -9.15 14.41
CA ASN A 436 17.50 -9.75 14.31
C ASN A 436 16.38 -8.71 14.46
N TYR A 437 16.60 -7.51 13.91
CA TYR A 437 15.65 -6.40 13.93
C TYR A 437 15.13 -6.08 15.35
N ALA A 438 16.00 -6.24 16.36
CA ALA A 438 15.66 -5.94 17.75
C ALA A 438 15.35 -4.44 17.94
N PHE A 439 14.48 -4.13 18.90
CA PHE A 439 14.01 -2.78 19.22
C PHE A 439 13.18 -2.07 18.14
N GLY A 440 12.89 -2.73 17.02
CA GLY A 440 11.90 -2.23 16.05
C GLY A 440 10.48 -2.34 16.60
N LEU A 441 9.56 -1.59 16.01
CA LEU A 441 8.15 -1.59 16.43
C LEU A 441 7.49 -2.96 16.26
N GLU A 442 7.81 -3.70 15.20
CA GLU A 442 7.36 -5.08 15.02
C GLU A 442 7.84 -5.99 16.16
N TRP A 443 9.07 -5.80 16.61
CA TRP A 443 9.62 -6.53 17.74
C TRP A 443 8.88 -6.15 19.03
N CYS A 444 8.69 -4.86 19.30
CA CYS A 444 7.95 -4.36 20.46
C CYS A 444 6.50 -4.89 20.48
N ILE A 445 5.78 -4.80 19.36
CA ILE A 445 4.43 -5.35 19.21
C ILE A 445 4.45 -6.86 19.40
N ALA A 446 5.41 -7.58 18.82
CA ALA A 446 5.52 -9.02 19.00
C ALA A 446 5.68 -9.38 20.49
N LYS A 447 6.53 -8.67 21.23
CA LYS A 447 6.71 -8.86 22.69
C LYS A 447 5.43 -8.59 23.47
N LEU A 448 4.83 -7.43 23.27
CA LEU A 448 3.60 -7.05 23.97
C LEU A 448 2.46 -8.02 23.62
N SER A 449 2.40 -8.52 22.39
CA SER A 449 1.40 -9.51 21.98
C SER A 449 1.57 -10.86 22.69
N GLU A 450 2.78 -11.29 23.06
CA GLU A 450 2.97 -12.50 23.88
C GLU A 450 2.44 -12.30 25.30
N ILE A 451 2.51 -11.07 25.80
CA ILE A 451 1.93 -10.69 27.08
C ILE A 451 0.41 -10.64 26.93
N PHE A 452 -0.16 -9.90 25.99
CA PHE A 452 -1.60 -9.66 26.00
C PHE A 452 -2.46 -10.75 25.36
N ILE A 453 -1.92 -11.60 24.46
CA ILE A 453 -2.72 -12.60 23.73
C ILE A 453 -2.67 -13.96 24.45
N PRO A 454 -3.76 -14.43 25.09
CA PRO A 454 -3.74 -15.64 25.92
C PRO A 454 -3.35 -16.91 25.14
N VAL A 455 -3.72 -16.98 23.86
CA VAL A 455 -3.44 -18.12 22.98
C VAL A 455 -1.94 -18.41 22.88
N LYS A 456 -1.11 -17.36 22.87
CA LYS A 456 0.35 -17.49 22.81
C LYS A 456 0.96 -17.96 24.13
N ARG A 457 0.27 -17.74 25.26
CA ARG A 457 0.72 -18.18 26.59
C ARG A 457 0.47 -19.66 26.80
N ALA A 458 -0.69 -20.16 26.37
CA ALA A 458 -1.09 -21.55 26.55
C ALA A 458 -0.13 -22.56 25.88
N GLU A 459 0.47 -22.20 24.73
CA GLU A 459 1.43 -23.07 24.05
C GLU A 459 2.78 -23.23 24.78
N LYS A 460 3.14 -22.31 25.69
CA LYS A 460 4.51 -22.24 26.25
C LYS A 460 4.64 -22.61 27.73
N GLY A 461 3.53 -22.84 28.44
CA GLY A 461 3.53 -23.30 29.84
C GLY A 461 4.03 -22.29 30.89
N GLU A 462 4.99 -21.41 30.56
CA GLU A 462 5.58 -20.42 31.48
C GLU A 462 5.61 -19.00 30.88
N ARG A 463 5.53 -17.98 31.75
CA ARG A 463 5.78 -16.58 31.36
C ARG A 463 7.27 -16.41 31.04
N LEU A 464 7.62 -16.44 29.77
CA LEU A 464 8.97 -16.07 29.33
C LEU A 464 9.25 -14.60 29.70
N LEU A 465 10.41 -14.37 30.34
CA LEU A 465 10.94 -13.03 30.56
C LEU A 465 11.15 -12.35 29.21
N TRP A 466 10.94 -11.03 29.12
CA TRP A 466 10.91 -10.31 27.84
C TRP A 466 12.20 -10.47 27.01
N TRP A 467 13.34 -10.60 27.69
CA TRP A 467 14.65 -10.84 27.07
C TRP A 467 14.85 -12.29 26.60
N LYS A 468 14.08 -13.25 27.11
CA LYS A 468 14.08 -14.67 26.69
C LYS A 468 13.13 -14.95 25.53
N THR A 469 12.15 -14.08 25.28
CA THR A 469 11.27 -14.22 24.11
C THR A 469 12.09 -14.19 22.81
N LYS A 470 11.82 -15.11 21.88
CA LYS A 470 12.53 -15.19 20.59
C LYS A 470 12.46 -13.84 19.86
N ARG A 471 13.60 -13.40 19.30
CA ARG A 471 13.65 -12.21 18.43
C ARG A 471 12.94 -12.50 17.10
N LEU A 472 12.80 -11.49 16.25
CA LEU A 472 12.42 -11.73 14.86
C LEU A 472 13.46 -12.67 14.23
N ASP A 473 13.05 -13.53 13.30
CA ASP A 473 13.93 -14.55 12.71
C ASP A 473 14.08 -14.25 11.22
N PRO A 474 14.95 -13.27 10.85
CA PRO A 474 15.12 -12.88 9.47
C PRO A 474 15.75 -13.99 8.64
N GLN A 475 16.60 -14.83 9.24
CA GLN A 475 17.19 -15.98 8.58
C GLN A 475 16.10 -16.96 8.11
N ALA A 476 15.23 -17.40 9.03
CA ALA A 476 14.13 -18.31 8.71
C ALA A 476 13.03 -17.67 7.82
N SER A 477 12.93 -16.34 7.81
CA SER A 477 11.87 -15.61 7.11
C SER A 477 12.26 -15.13 5.72
N LEU A 478 13.50 -14.70 5.54
CA LEU A 478 13.99 -14.09 4.31
C LEU A 478 14.76 -15.08 3.44
N TYR A 479 15.57 -15.95 4.04
CA TYR A 479 16.49 -16.85 3.32
C TYR A 479 16.01 -18.30 3.34
N ASP A 480 15.73 -18.84 4.53
CA ASP A 480 15.40 -20.27 4.71
C ASP A 480 13.89 -20.54 4.72
N ALA A 481 13.10 -19.58 4.26
CA ALA A 481 11.66 -19.74 4.19
C ALA A 481 11.27 -20.75 3.11
N GLU A 482 10.39 -21.68 3.47
CA GLU A 482 9.75 -22.58 2.51
C GLU A 482 8.74 -21.79 1.67
N TRP A 483 8.98 -21.71 0.37
CA TRP A 483 8.11 -21.00 -0.56
C TRP A 483 6.95 -21.88 -1.02
N ILE A 484 5.74 -21.33 -1.00
CA ILE A 484 4.56 -21.97 -1.54
C ILE A 484 4.42 -21.55 -2.99
N ASP A 485 4.48 -22.52 -3.90
CA ASP A 485 3.96 -22.39 -5.24
C ASP A 485 2.57 -23.05 -5.29
N ILE A 486 1.62 -22.43 -6.01
CA ILE A 486 0.29 -23.00 -6.21
C ILE A 486 0.35 -24.09 -7.29
N ILE A 487 1.20 -23.87 -8.29
CA ILE A 487 1.54 -24.86 -9.31
C ILE A 487 3.05 -25.05 -9.24
N GLU A 488 3.49 -26.24 -8.84
CA GLU A 488 4.91 -26.61 -8.79
C GLU A 488 5.55 -26.51 -10.19
N GLU A 489 6.85 -26.17 -10.25
CA GLU A 489 7.56 -25.89 -11.51
C GLU A 489 7.54 -27.10 -12.47
N ASP A 490 7.61 -28.32 -11.94
CA ASP A 490 7.57 -29.58 -12.67
C ASP A 490 6.17 -29.97 -13.19
N LYS A 491 5.12 -29.43 -12.58
CA LYS A 491 3.71 -29.66 -12.97
C LYS A 491 3.21 -28.68 -14.03
N ILE A 492 4.07 -27.79 -14.52
CA ILE A 492 3.71 -26.85 -15.58
C ILE A 492 3.66 -27.59 -16.91
N ASP A 493 2.46 -27.66 -17.46
CA ASP A 493 2.22 -28.22 -18.79
C ASP A 493 2.78 -27.32 -19.89
N HIS A 494 4.01 -27.65 -20.28
CA HIS A 494 4.77 -27.01 -21.35
C HIS A 494 4.30 -27.40 -22.76
N ASN A 495 3.63 -28.54 -22.90
CA ASN A 495 3.11 -29.02 -24.19
C ASN A 495 2.05 -28.07 -24.76
N ASN A 496 1.25 -27.45 -23.89
CA ASN A 496 0.24 -26.47 -24.28
C ASN A 496 0.78 -25.04 -24.54
N LEU A 497 2.09 -24.85 -24.53
CA LEU A 497 2.78 -23.58 -24.78
C LEU A 497 2.29 -22.44 -23.88
N LYS A 498 2.01 -22.75 -22.60
CA LYS A 498 1.37 -21.82 -21.66
C LYS A 498 2.24 -20.59 -21.40
N GLU A 499 3.54 -20.78 -21.26
CA GLU A 499 4.49 -19.69 -21.01
C GLU A 499 4.70 -18.83 -22.26
N SER A 500 4.82 -19.47 -23.44
CA SER A 500 4.95 -18.76 -24.71
C SER A 500 3.72 -17.89 -25.01
N LYS A 501 2.50 -18.42 -24.77
CA LYS A 501 1.25 -17.65 -24.91
C LYS A 501 1.15 -16.51 -23.89
N LEU A 502 1.61 -16.72 -22.66
CA LEU A 502 1.65 -15.68 -21.63
C LEU A 502 2.60 -14.54 -22.04
N SER A 503 3.82 -14.87 -22.48
CA SER A 503 4.79 -13.89 -22.96
C SER A 503 4.20 -13.01 -24.07
N GLN A 504 3.57 -13.62 -25.08
CA GLN A 504 2.93 -12.85 -26.15
C GLN A 504 1.85 -11.90 -25.63
N LYS A 505 0.99 -12.37 -24.72
CA LYS A 505 -0.07 -11.53 -24.12
C LYS A 505 0.51 -10.38 -23.32
N LEU A 506 1.55 -10.62 -22.53
CA LEU A 506 2.24 -9.55 -21.80
C LEU A 506 2.90 -8.55 -22.74
N ALA A 507 3.50 -9.00 -23.85
CA ALA A 507 4.06 -8.10 -24.84
C ALA A 507 2.98 -7.19 -25.43
N LEU A 508 1.77 -7.70 -25.71
CA LEU A 508 0.64 -6.88 -26.16
C LEU A 508 0.14 -5.92 -25.07
N CYS A 509 0.03 -6.39 -23.81
CA CYS A 509 -0.30 -5.53 -22.68
C CYS A 509 0.74 -4.42 -22.47
N GLY A 510 1.99 -4.63 -22.90
CA GLY A 510 3.07 -3.64 -22.87
C GLY A 510 2.73 -2.32 -23.55
N ILE A 511 1.85 -2.34 -24.56
CA ILE A 511 1.40 -1.12 -25.27
C ILE A 511 0.73 -0.13 -24.32
N ILE A 512 -0.02 -0.65 -23.34
CA ILE A 512 -0.73 0.17 -22.34
C ILE A 512 0.11 0.25 -21.04
N PHE A 513 0.83 -0.82 -20.70
CA PHE A 513 1.61 -0.92 -19.47
C PHE A 513 3.05 -1.35 -19.76
N PHE A 514 3.90 -0.38 -20.08
CA PHE A 514 5.26 -0.57 -20.60
C PHE A 514 6.14 -1.59 -19.85
N PRO A 515 6.09 -1.76 -18.51
CA PRO A 515 6.95 -2.73 -17.81
C PRO A 515 6.71 -4.17 -18.29
N CYS A 516 5.52 -4.45 -18.84
CA CYS A 516 5.20 -5.74 -19.43
C CYS A 516 6.07 -6.11 -20.64
N PHE A 517 6.65 -5.15 -21.38
CA PHE A 517 7.58 -5.47 -22.47
C PHE A 517 8.81 -6.21 -21.96
N PHE A 518 9.45 -5.70 -20.91
CA PHE A 518 10.65 -6.32 -20.31
C PHE A 518 10.33 -7.68 -19.69
N LEU A 519 9.19 -7.78 -19.00
CA LEU A 519 8.70 -9.06 -18.47
C LEU A 519 8.45 -10.08 -19.58
N ALA A 520 7.79 -9.66 -20.67
CA ALA A 520 7.50 -10.52 -21.81
C ALA A 520 8.76 -11.05 -22.48
N ILE A 521 9.80 -10.23 -22.65
CA ILE A 521 11.11 -10.66 -23.18
C ILE A 521 11.73 -11.74 -22.28
N ASN A 522 11.75 -11.51 -20.97
CA ASN A 522 12.33 -12.46 -20.02
C ASN A 522 11.56 -13.78 -19.99
N ILE A 523 10.22 -13.72 -20.05
CA ILE A 523 9.37 -14.91 -20.11
C ILE A 523 9.54 -15.62 -21.46
N ALA A 524 9.66 -14.89 -22.58
CA ALA A 524 9.90 -15.49 -23.90
C ALA A 524 11.21 -16.29 -23.92
N LYS A 525 12.29 -15.74 -23.35
CA LYS A 525 13.59 -16.42 -23.25
C LYS A 525 13.50 -17.68 -22.37
N GLY A 526 12.75 -17.63 -21.28
CA GLY A 526 12.49 -18.80 -20.44
C GLY A 526 11.67 -19.86 -21.17
N ALA A 527 10.60 -19.45 -21.84
CA ALA A 527 9.72 -20.33 -22.61
C ALA A 527 10.44 -20.97 -23.81
N GLU A 528 11.36 -20.27 -24.47
CA GLU A 528 12.18 -20.82 -25.55
C GLU A 528 13.06 -21.99 -25.05
N LYS A 529 13.52 -21.93 -23.80
CA LYS A 529 14.28 -23.01 -23.17
C LYS A 529 13.41 -24.20 -22.75
N SER A 530 12.22 -23.96 -22.22
CA SER A 530 11.35 -25.03 -21.67
C SER A 530 10.34 -25.61 -22.66
N GLU A 531 9.85 -24.80 -23.61
CA GLU A 531 8.79 -25.15 -24.58
C GLU A 531 9.30 -25.19 -26.03
N GLY A 532 10.61 -24.97 -26.24
CA GLY A 532 11.23 -24.83 -27.56
C GLY A 532 10.84 -23.54 -28.28
N LYS A 533 11.54 -23.23 -29.37
CA LYS A 533 11.22 -22.05 -30.19
C LYS A 533 9.89 -22.27 -30.92
N ASN A 534 8.95 -21.35 -30.76
CA ASN A 534 7.64 -21.42 -31.42
C ASN A 534 7.14 -20.01 -31.80
N LYS A 535 6.00 -19.95 -32.49
CA LYS A 535 5.45 -18.66 -32.97
C LYS A 535 5.09 -17.70 -31.84
N TYR A 536 4.66 -18.20 -30.68
CA TYR A 536 4.18 -17.37 -29.58
C TYR A 536 5.34 -16.71 -28.82
N ASN A 537 6.36 -17.48 -28.41
CA ASN A 537 7.53 -16.89 -27.74
C ASN A 537 8.36 -16.03 -28.70
N SER A 538 8.46 -16.38 -29.98
CA SER A 538 9.13 -15.54 -30.99
C SER A 538 8.42 -14.20 -31.15
N ARG A 539 7.08 -14.19 -31.27
CA ARG A 539 6.29 -12.96 -31.33
C ARG A 539 6.38 -12.16 -30.04
N GLY A 540 6.26 -12.80 -28.87
CA GLY A 540 6.38 -12.13 -27.57
C GLY A 540 7.74 -11.47 -27.39
N LYS A 541 8.82 -12.12 -27.82
CA LYS A 541 10.18 -11.58 -27.83
C LYS A 541 10.33 -10.39 -28.79
N ILE A 542 9.86 -10.52 -30.03
CA ILE A 542 9.96 -9.46 -31.05
C ILE A 542 9.15 -8.23 -30.63
N ILE A 543 7.86 -8.40 -30.31
CA ILE A 543 6.99 -7.32 -29.86
C ILE A 543 7.55 -6.68 -28.59
N GLY A 544 8.04 -7.50 -27.65
CA GLY A 544 8.68 -7.01 -26.43
C GLY A 544 9.91 -6.15 -26.70
N ILE A 545 10.82 -6.58 -27.60
CA ILE A 545 12.02 -5.81 -27.95
C ILE A 545 11.65 -4.51 -28.66
N ILE A 546 10.79 -4.57 -29.68
CA ILE A 546 10.34 -3.38 -30.41
C ILE A 546 9.66 -2.40 -29.45
N GLY A 547 8.74 -2.88 -28.61
CA GLY A 547 8.06 -2.07 -27.61
C GLY A 547 9.01 -1.44 -26.60
N ALA A 548 10.02 -2.18 -26.12
CA ALA A 548 11.04 -1.65 -25.23
C ALA A 548 11.89 -0.56 -25.90
N ILE A 549 12.28 -0.74 -27.17
CA ILE A 549 13.02 0.27 -27.94
C ILE A 549 12.18 1.53 -28.14
N ILE A 550 10.92 1.38 -28.57
CA ILE A 550 9.98 2.51 -28.73
C ILE A 550 9.80 3.24 -27.41
N PHE A 551 9.63 2.51 -26.31
CA PHE A 551 9.49 3.11 -24.99
C PHE A 551 10.73 3.89 -24.55
N ILE A 552 11.93 3.35 -24.76
CA ILE A 552 13.18 4.05 -24.47
C ILE A 552 13.30 5.30 -25.34
N ALA A 553 13.02 5.19 -26.64
CA ALA A 553 13.02 6.33 -27.55
C ALA A 553 12.00 7.41 -27.12
N LEU A 554 10.82 7.01 -26.67
CA LEU A 554 9.79 7.91 -26.14
C LEU A 554 10.26 8.60 -24.86
N ILE A 555 10.88 7.89 -23.91
CA ILE A 555 11.46 8.51 -22.71
C ILE A 555 12.52 9.56 -23.11
N VAL A 556 13.42 9.21 -24.02
CA VAL A 556 14.47 10.13 -24.48
C VAL A 556 13.86 11.34 -25.17
N ALA A 557 12.84 11.17 -26.01
CA ALA A 557 12.13 12.27 -26.64
C ALA A 557 11.45 13.17 -25.59
N LEU A 558 10.73 12.60 -24.63
CA LEU A 558 10.07 13.32 -23.53
C LEU A 558 11.07 14.04 -22.61
N ALA A 559 12.30 13.55 -22.50
CA ALA A 559 13.37 14.19 -21.75
C ALA A 559 13.98 15.41 -22.47
N ILE A 560 13.67 15.60 -23.76
CA ILE A 560 14.17 16.71 -24.58
C ILE A 560 13.06 17.72 -24.88
N ILE A 561 11.81 17.26 -25.07
CA ILE A 561 10.67 18.11 -25.41
C ILE A 561 10.25 18.95 -24.18
N PRO A 562 10.32 20.29 -24.22
CA PRO A 562 9.86 21.14 -23.14
C PRO A 562 8.33 21.18 -23.05
N SER A 563 7.80 21.40 -21.86
CA SER A 563 6.37 21.48 -21.57
C SER A 563 5.68 22.70 -22.16
N SER A 564 6.42 23.78 -22.42
CA SER A 564 5.93 25.00 -23.09
C SER A 564 5.52 24.80 -24.56
N ILE A 565 5.62 23.57 -25.09
CA ILE A 565 5.04 23.18 -26.38
C ILE A 565 3.59 22.71 -26.22
N LEU A 566 3.22 22.24 -25.03
CA LEU A 566 1.87 21.74 -24.73
C LEU A 566 0.98 22.79 -24.03
N PHE A 567 1.60 23.70 -23.27
CA PHE A 567 0.98 24.82 -22.57
C PHE A 567 1.47 26.12 -23.21
#